data_AF-A0A1I0A2R8-F1
#
_entry.id   AF-A0A1I0A2R8-F1
#
_cell.length_a   1.000
_cell.length_b   1.000
_cell.length_c   1.000
_cell.angle_alpha   90.00
_cell.angle_beta   90.00
_cell.angle_gamma   90.00
#
_symmetry.space_group_name_H-M   'P 1'
#
loop_
_entity.id
_entity.type
_entity.pdbx_description
1 polymer ?
#
loop_
_entity_poly.entity_id
_entity_poly.type
_entity_poly.pdbx_seq_one_letter_code
_entity_poly.pdbx_strand_id
1 'polypeptide(L)'
;MFGGLNEQIIDGMSGFVFQNADGRVPNPQTVNRTIKRIVETYNSEELLNAAKEKRDPELIPNFSCHVLRHTFATRLCEAKRNLKVIQSVMGHRNIETTMDIYAEATEEKKQETFEGLASWTICFRKWGI
;
A
#
# COMPACT_ATOMS: atom_id res chain seq x y z
N MET A 1 -30.58 -5.90 4.24
CA MET A 1 -30.57 -4.68 5.08
C MET A 1 -29.11 -4.37 5.39
N PHE A 2 -28.50 -3.41 4.71
CA PHE A 2 -27.15 -2.95 5.01
C PHE A 2 -27.25 -1.47 5.38
N GLY A 3 -26.72 -1.07 6.55
CA GLY A 3 -26.61 0.35 6.89
C GLY A 3 -27.14 0.77 8.26
N GLY A 4 -26.85 0.01 9.32
CA GLY A 4 -26.82 0.61 10.66
C GLY A 4 -25.51 1.39 10.84
N LEU A 5 -25.57 2.60 11.40
CA LEU A 5 -24.37 3.27 11.87
C LEU A 5 -23.75 2.45 13.02
N ASN A 6 -22.41 2.45 13.13
CA ASN A 6 -21.74 1.73 14.20
C ASN A 6 -22.08 2.42 15.52
N GLU A 7 -22.75 1.69 16.41
CA GLU A 7 -23.13 2.19 17.74
C GLU A 7 -22.05 1.95 18.80
N GLN A 8 -20.91 1.36 18.43
CA GLN A 8 -19.86 1.07 19.40
C GLN A 8 -19.17 2.36 19.86
N ILE A 9 -18.93 2.41 21.16
CA ILE A 9 -18.09 3.42 21.79
C ILE A 9 -16.82 2.72 22.25
N ILE A 10 -15.68 3.11 21.68
CA ILE A 10 -14.36 2.56 22.03
C ILE A 10 -13.51 3.74 22.46
N ASP A 11 -13.01 3.71 23.70
CA ASP A 11 -12.19 4.79 24.30
C ASP A 11 -12.84 6.19 24.19
N GLY A 12 -14.17 6.26 24.31
CA GLY A 12 -14.94 7.50 24.19
C GLY A 12 -15.15 8.00 22.75
N MET A 13 -14.66 7.29 21.74
CA MET A 13 -14.90 7.58 20.33
C MET A 13 -16.09 6.76 19.81
N SER A 14 -16.94 7.39 18.98
CA SER A 14 -18.13 6.80 18.35
C SER A 14 -18.24 7.23 16.89
N GLY A 15 -19.16 6.63 16.13
CA GLY A 15 -19.38 6.98 14.72
C GLY A 15 -18.35 6.37 13.77
N PHE A 16 -17.87 5.17 14.06
CA PHE A 16 -16.89 4.47 13.22
C PHE A 16 -17.46 4.20 11.81
N VAL A 17 -16.69 4.64 10.80
CA VAL A 17 -17.05 4.51 9.38
C VAL A 17 -16.87 3.08 8.88
N PHE A 18 -15.77 2.43 9.26
CA PHE A 18 -15.48 1.07 8.82
C PHE A 18 -16.09 0.04 9.77
N GLN A 19 -16.83 -0.90 9.20
CA GLN A 19 -17.55 -1.93 9.94
C GLN A 19 -17.45 -3.28 9.23
N ASN A 20 -17.46 -4.36 10.01
CA ASN A 20 -17.67 -5.72 9.51
C ASN A 20 -19.16 -5.97 9.24
N ALA A 21 -19.48 -7.12 8.64
CA ALA A 21 -20.87 -7.56 8.40
C ALA A 21 -21.73 -7.58 9.68
N ASP A 22 -21.11 -7.80 10.84
CA ASP A 22 -21.76 -7.79 12.15
C ASP A 22 -21.97 -6.37 12.74
N GLY A 23 -21.66 -5.31 11.98
CA GLY A 23 -21.78 -3.92 12.43
C GLY A 23 -20.71 -3.47 13.42
N ARG A 24 -19.66 -4.27 13.64
CA ARG A 24 -18.55 -3.98 14.58
C ARG A 24 -17.32 -3.41 13.89
N VAL A 25 -16.50 -2.68 14.65
CA VAL A 25 -15.22 -2.16 14.17
C VAL A 25 -14.30 -3.33 13.74
N PRO A 26 -13.74 -3.30 12.52
CA PRO A 26 -12.86 -4.36 12.03
C PRO A 26 -11.56 -4.41 12.82
N ASN A 27 -11.12 -5.63 13.13
CA ASN A 27 -9.77 -5.87 13.63
C ASN A 27 -8.75 -5.58 12.50
N PRO A 28 -7.68 -4.80 12.74
CA PRO A 28 -6.60 -4.58 11.77
C PRO A 28 -5.99 -5.85 11.16
N GLN A 29 -5.87 -6.94 11.93
CA GLN A 29 -5.36 -8.22 11.41
C GLN A 29 -6.30 -8.84 10.38
N THR A 30 -7.61 -8.57 10.46
CA THR A 30 -8.59 -9.01 9.47
C THR A 30 -8.32 -8.35 8.13
N VAL A 31 -7.91 -7.08 8.10
CA VAL A 31 -7.58 -6.37 6.85
C VAL A 31 -6.41 -7.06 6.13
N ASN A 32 -5.31 -7.35 6.83
CA ASN A 32 -4.16 -8.03 6.24
C ASN A 32 -4.49 -9.46 5.79
N ARG A 33 -5.34 -10.18 6.54
CA ARG A 33 -5.83 -11.51 6.14
C ARG A 33 -6.67 -11.44 4.86
N THR A 34 -7.51 -10.42 4.74
CA THR A 34 -8.32 -10.19 3.53
C THR A 34 -7.43 -9.86 2.33
N ILE A 35 -6.41 -9.01 2.50
CA ILE A 35 -5.43 -8.72 1.44
C ILE A 35 -4.76 -10.01 0.97
N LYS A 36 -4.27 -10.84 1.90
CA LYS A 36 -3.65 -12.12 1.57
C LYS A 36 -4.59 -13.03 0.77
N ARG A 37 -5.85 -13.16 1.20
CA ARG A 37 -6.86 -13.95 0.47
C ARG A 37 -7.10 -13.43 -0.94
N ILE A 38 -7.18 -12.11 -1.13
CA ILE A 38 -7.36 -11.50 -2.45
C ILE A 38 -6.17 -11.85 -3.37
N VAL A 39 -4.95 -11.74 -2.85
CA VAL A 39 -3.73 -12.09 -3.59
C VAL A 39 -3.72 -13.57 -3.96
N GLU A 40 -4.05 -14.46 -3.04
CA GLU A 40 -4.13 -15.91 -3.28
C GLU A 40 -5.18 -16.25 -4.35
N THR A 41 -6.36 -15.65 -4.27
CA THR A 41 -7.43 -15.85 -5.27
C THR A 41 -6.99 -15.36 -6.64
N TYR A 42 -6.47 -14.13 -6.74
CA TYR A 42 -5.98 -13.58 -7.99
C TYR A 42 -4.88 -14.46 -8.60
N ASN A 43 -3.87 -14.83 -7.82
CA ASN A 43 -2.75 -15.65 -8.30
C ASN A 43 -3.23 -17.03 -8.78
N SER A 44 -4.22 -17.61 -8.11
CA SER A 44 -4.78 -18.90 -8.51
C SER A 44 -5.51 -18.81 -9.85
N GLU A 45 -6.30 -17.75 -10.06
CA GLU A 45 -6.98 -17.48 -11.33
C GLU A 45 -6.00 -17.16 -12.45
N GLU A 46 -4.97 -16.38 -12.15
CA GLU A 46 -3.93 -15.97 -13.08
C GLU A 46 -3.12 -17.15 -13.60
N LEU A 47 -2.78 -18.12 -12.75
CA LEU A 47 -2.12 -19.36 -13.17
C LEU A 47 -2.96 -20.13 -14.20
N LEU A 48 -4.28 -20.19 -14.01
CA LEU A 48 -5.19 -20.86 -14.95
C LEU A 48 -5.32 -20.09 -16.26
N ASN A 49 -5.39 -18.76 -16.21
CA ASN A 49 -5.53 -17.91 -17.39
C ASN A 49 -4.25 -17.89 -18.23
N ALA A 50 -3.09 -17.70 -17.61
CA ALA A 50 -1.80 -17.73 -18.27
C ALA A 50 -1.54 -19.07 -18.97
N ALA A 51 -1.91 -20.20 -18.34
CA ALA A 51 -1.81 -21.51 -18.94
C ALA A 51 -2.71 -21.67 -20.19
N LYS A 52 -3.94 -21.14 -20.16
CA LYS A 52 -4.85 -21.14 -21.33
C LYS A 52 -4.31 -20.27 -22.46
N GLU A 53 -3.73 -19.13 -22.12
CA GLU A 53 -3.20 -18.13 -23.06
C GLU A 53 -1.78 -18.46 -23.53
N LYS A 54 -1.14 -19.51 -22.96
CA LYS A 54 0.25 -19.91 -23.24
C LYS A 54 1.26 -18.78 -23.03
N ARG A 55 1.04 -17.97 -21.99
CA ARG A 55 1.94 -16.91 -21.55
C ARG A 55 2.47 -17.21 -20.15
N ASP A 56 3.48 -16.47 -19.75
CA ASP A 56 3.96 -16.50 -18.37
C ASP A 56 2.94 -15.82 -17.43
N PRO A 57 2.71 -16.37 -16.22
CA PRO A 57 1.78 -15.79 -15.26
C PRO A 57 2.37 -14.55 -14.57
N GLU A 58 1.56 -13.53 -14.39
CA GLU A 58 1.92 -12.31 -13.66
C GLU A 58 1.39 -12.38 -12.23
N LEU A 59 2.20 -12.93 -11.33
CA LEU A 59 1.79 -13.16 -9.94
C LEU A 59 2.01 -11.92 -9.07
N ILE A 60 1.04 -11.63 -8.21
CA ILE A 60 1.16 -10.59 -7.19
C ILE A 60 1.86 -11.19 -5.95
N PRO A 61 2.96 -10.59 -5.47
CA PRO A 61 3.62 -11.04 -4.24
C PRO A 61 2.73 -10.77 -3.03
N ASN A 62 2.98 -11.47 -1.92
CA ASN A 62 2.29 -11.17 -0.67
C ASN A 62 2.69 -9.79 -0.14
N PHE A 63 1.71 -8.99 0.27
CA PHE A 63 1.92 -7.68 0.88
C PHE A 63 0.88 -7.38 1.97
N SER A 64 1.14 -6.34 2.76
CA SER A 64 0.25 -5.87 3.83
C SER A 64 -0.24 -4.45 3.58
N CYS A 65 -1.17 -3.98 4.43
CA CYS A 65 -1.66 -2.61 4.37
C CYS A 65 -0.54 -1.55 4.52
N HIS A 66 0.57 -1.90 5.18
CA HIS A 66 1.73 -1.01 5.30
C HIS A 66 2.40 -0.75 3.95
N VAL A 67 2.50 -1.77 3.09
CA VAL A 67 3.06 -1.62 1.74
C VAL A 67 2.22 -0.65 0.91
N LEU A 68 0.88 -0.72 1.01
CA LEU A 68 0.00 0.24 0.34
C LEU A 68 0.25 1.68 0.79
N ARG A 69 0.51 1.90 2.09
CA ARG A 69 0.87 3.22 2.61
C ARG A 69 2.19 3.72 2.04
N HIS A 70 3.18 2.84 1.89
CA HIS A 70 4.46 3.19 1.26
C HIS A 70 4.29 3.52 -0.22
N THR A 71 3.55 2.72 -0.97
CA THR A 71 3.24 3.00 -2.38
C THR A 71 2.55 4.37 -2.53
N PHE A 72 1.58 4.69 -1.67
CA PHE A 72 0.95 6.01 -1.68
C PHE A 72 1.96 7.14 -1.43
N ALA A 73 2.85 6.98 -0.45
CA ALA A 73 3.89 7.95 -0.16
C ALA A 73 4.82 8.18 -1.36
N THR A 74 5.34 7.11 -1.96
CA THR A 74 6.23 7.18 -3.13
C THR A 74 5.54 7.86 -4.30
N ARG A 75 4.30 7.49 -4.63
CA ARG A 75 3.53 8.15 -5.71
C ARG A 75 3.27 9.62 -5.42
N LEU A 76 3.02 9.98 -4.16
CA LEU A 76 2.83 11.37 -3.77
C LEU A 76 4.13 12.18 -3.88
N CYS A 77 5.30 11.57 -3.59
CA CYS A 77 6.62 12.18 -3.83
C CYS A 77 6.90 12.42 -5.30
N GLU A 78 6.60 11.43 -6.14
CA GLU A 78 6.75 11.52 -7.59
C GLU A 78 5.91 12.68 -8.15
N ALA A 79 4.67 12.83 -7.69
CA ALA A 79 3.74 13.84 -8.18
C ALA A 79 4.00 15.24 -7.58
N LYS A 80 4.40 15.34 -6.30
CA LYS A 80 4.61 16.61 -5.59
C LYS A 80 5.97 16.61 -4.91
N ARG A 81 6.92 17.37 -5.45
CA ARG A 81 8.28 17.50 -4.89
C ARG A 81 8.38 18.29 -3.58
N ASN A 82 7.27 18.53 -2.87
CA ASN A 82 7.27 19.30 -1.62
C ASN A 82 7.07 18.40 -0.41
N LEU A 83 8.17 18.03 0.24
CA LEU A 83 8.22 17.13 1.39
C LEU A 83 7.33 17.57 2.56
N LYS A 84 7.17 18.89 2.79
CA LYS A 84 6.32 19.40 3.87
C LYS A 84 4.83 19.09 3.64
N VAL A 85 4.39 19.14 2.39
CA VAL A 85 3.00 18.80 2.00
C VAL A 85 2.77 17.30 2.16
N ILE A 86 3.77 16.48 1.83
CA ILE A 86 3.65 15.03 1.97
C ILE A 86 3.56 14.63 3.45
N GLN A 87 4.42 15.22 4.28
CA GLN A 87 4.41 15.00 5.73
C GLN A 87 3.06 15.39 6.34
N SER A 88 2.47 16.52 5.94
CA SER A 88 1.16 16.94 6.45
C SER A 88 0.04 16.00 6.00
N VAL A 89 0.10 15.48 4.77
CA VAL A 89 -0.90 14.54 4.23
C VAL A 89 -0.79 13.16 4.89
N MET A 90 0.41 12.70 5.21
CA MET A 90 0.63 11.37 5.82
C MET A 90 0.45 11.33 7.34
N GLY A 91 0.39 12.50 8.00
CA GLY A 91 0.04 12.62 9.42
C GLY A 91 1.06 12.01 10.38
N HIS A 92 2.33 11.89 9.97
CA HIS A 92 3.38 11.28 10.79
C HIS A 92 3.83 12.22 11.92
N ARG A 93 3.68 11.79 13.18
CA ARG A 93 4.25 12.46 14.36
C ARG A 93 5.76 12.18 14.51
N ASN A 94 6.23 11.05 13.97
CA ASN A 94 7.63 10.64 14.02
C ASN A 94 8.15 10.45 12.58
N ILE A 95 9.22 11.16 12.23
CA ILE A 95 9.65 11.37 10.85
C ILE A 95 10.64 10.33 10.36
N GLU A 96 11.24 9.50 11.23
CA GLU A 96 12.38 8.63 10.89
C GLU A 96 12.06 7.59 9.80
N THR A 97 11.00 6.78 9.95
CA THR A 97 10.60 5.77 8.93
C THR A 97 10.14 6.40 7.62
N THR A 98 9.72 7.66 7.71
CA THR A 98 9.28 8.45 6.57
C THR A 98 10.56 8.87 5.85
N MET A 99 11.46 9.59 6.53
CA MET A 99 12.67 10.21 6.02
C MET A 99 13.63 9.27 5.30
N ASP A 100 13.81 8.03 5.76
CA ASP A 100 14.68 7.05 5.08
C ASP A 100 14.17 6.72 3.66
N ILE A 101 12.85 6.63 3.48
CA ILE A 101 12.21 6.39 2.18
C ILE A 101 12.28 7.64 1.28
N TYR A 102 12.16 8.85 1.87
CA TYR A 102 12.32 10.08 1.09
C TYR A 102 13.77 10.33 0.70
N ALA A 103 14.74 10.00 1.56
CA ALA A 103 16.16 10.16 1.26
C ALA A 103 16.54 9.29 0.06
N GLU A 104 16.10 8.03 0.02
CA GLU A 104 16.30 7.14 -1.13
C GLU A 104 15.58 7.66 -2.38
N ALA A 105 14.28 8.03 -2.29
CA ALA A 105 13.52 8.57 -3.42
C ALA A 105 14.06 9.91 -3.95
N THR A 106 14.69 10.73 -3.10
CA THR A 106 15.28 12.03 -3.48
C THR A 106 16.69 11.87 -4.03
N GLU A 107 17.47 10.89 -3.52
CA GLU A 107 18.80 10.58 -4.02
C GLU A 107 18.73 9.85 -5.37
N GLU A 108 17.79 8.93 -5.55
CA GLU A 108 17.45 8.34 -6.87
C GLU A 108 17.02 9.42 -7.87
N LYS A 109 16.24 10.44 -7.44
CA LYS A 109 15.83 11.57 -8.31
C LYS A 109 16.97 12.53 -8.67
N LYS A 110 17.99 12.69 -7.81
CA LYS A 110 19.18 13.48 -8.15
C LYS A 110 19.98 12.80 -9.26
N GLN A 111 20.07 11.47 -9.24
CA GLN A 111 20.61 10.70 -10.37
C GLN A 111 19.71 10.75 -11.61
N GLU A 112 18.37 10.71 -11.48
CA GLU A 112 17.43 10.83 -12.61
C GLU A 112 17.51 12.18 -13.34
N THR A 113 18.02 13.24 -12.70
CA THR A 113 18.24 14.52 -13.38
C THR A 113 19.44 14.47 -14.34
N PHE A 114 20.32 13.47 -14.20
CA PHE A 114 21.45 13.20 -15.09
C PHE A 114 21.26 11.99 -16.01
N GLU A 115 20.40 11.02 -15.66
CA GLU A 115 20.27 9.75 -16.38
C GLU A 115 18.84 9.47 -16.87
N GLY A 116 18.24 10.41 -17.61
CA GLY A 116 17.01 10.16 -18.38
C GLY A 116 17.17 9.14 -19.52
N LEU A 117 18.02 8.10 -19.41
CA LEU A 117 18.51 7.35 -20.58
C LEU A 117 18.71 5.82 -20.46
N ALA A 118 18.37 5.11 -19.37
CA ALA A 118 18.36 3.63 -19.43
C ALA A 118 17.64 2.92 -18.27
N SER A 119 16.71 2.02 -18.61
CA SER A 119 16.40 0.78 -17.86
C SER A 119 15.63 0.90 -16.53
N TRP A 120 14.31 1.05 -16.68
CA TRP A 120 13.28 1.03 -15.65
C TRP A 120 13.00 -0.42 -15.14
N THR A 121 13.82 -0.98 -14.24
CA THR A 121 13.58 -2.36 -13.73
C THR A 121 13.90 -2.59 -12.24
N ILE A 122 14.32 -1.60 -11.45
CA ILE A 122 14.99 -1.91 -10.16
C ILE A 122 14.09 -1.77 -8.91
N CYS A 123 12.94 -1.10 -8.96
CA CYS A 123 12.25 -0.69 -7.72
C CYS A 123 11.56 -1.83 -6.92
N PHE A 124 11.42 -3.06 -7.46
CA PHE A 124 10.69 -4.14 -6.79
C PHE A 124 11.53 -5.11 -5.93
N ARG A 125 12.88 -5.02 -5.93
CA ARG A 125 13.72 -6.14 -5.44
C ARG A 125 14.26 -6.02 -4.01
N LYS A 126 13.85 -5.04 -3.19
CA LYS A 126 14.52 -4.79 -1.89
C LYS A 126 13.66 -4.81 -0.63
N TRP A 127 12.44 -5.34 -0.69
CA TRP A 127 11.63 -5.58 0.52
C TRP A 127 11.60 -7.08 0.83
N GLY A 128 12.74 -7.60 1.28
CA GLY A 128 12.83 -8.90 1.93
C GLY A 128 12.45 -8.77 3.40
N ILE A 129 11.15 -8.83 3.70
CA ILE A 129 10.53 -9.29 4.95
C ILE A 129 9.17 -9.90 4.61
#